data_AF-A0A2E8Z6A5-F1
#
_entry.id   AF-A0A2E8Z6A5-F1
#
_cell.length_a   1.000
_cell.length_b   1.000
_cell.length_c   1.000
_cell.angle_alpha   90.00
_cell.angle_beta   90.00
_cell.angle_gamma   90.00
#
_symmetry.space_group_name_H-M   'P 1'
#
loop_
_entity.id
_entity.type
_entity.pdbx_description
1 polymer ?
#
loop_
_entity_poly.entity_id
_entity_poly.type
_entity_poly.pdbx_seq_one_letter_code
_entity_poly.pdbx_strand_id
1 'polypeptide(L)'
;MTDAAPRPRRRAAGPLAAGAVALALVLAGCAGTPDPVDATVAPSDATSQDFCAAYDLGLGEDNPTDAPVETLVDALRASGVALADAGTPDDVPEPARAGFEVYAAAISAVSADQVRALRTADTPRTRARALGLGAGDAARYRAFARYVAATCFTPLP
;
A
#
# COMPACT_ATOMS: atom_id res chain seq x y z
N MET A 1 2.46 66.64 38.89
CA MET A 1 3.86 66.48 38.48
C MET A 1 3.97 65.08 37.88
N THR A 2 3.58 64.88 36.61
CA THR A 2 4.48 64.82 35.43
C THR A 2 5.61 63.82 35.68
N ASP A 3 5.69 62.69 34.98
CA ASP A 3 5.98 62.66 33.55
C ASP A 3 5.54 61.34 32.86
N ALA A 4 5.27 61.43 31.56
CA ALA A 4 4.93 60.34 30.67
C ALA A 4 6.00 60.26 29.59
N ALA A 5 6.53 59.07 29.29
CA ALA A 5 7.26 58.88 28.03
C ALA A 5 7.10 57.47 27.43
N PRO A 6 7.15 57.36 26.08
CA PRO A 6 6.59 56.23 25.33
C PRO A 6 7.63 55.31 24.66
N ARG A 7 7.11 54.18 24.17
CA ARG A 7 7.72 53.04 23.47
C ARG A 7 8.68 53.39 22.32
N PRO A 8 9.65 52.49 22.02
CA PRO A 8 10.03 52.19 20.65
C PRO A 8 9.37 50.91 20.13
N ARG A 9 8.65 51.07 19.02
CA ARG A 9 8.20 50.01 18.13
C ARG A 9 9.41 49.39 17.43
N ARG A 10 9.48 48.06 17.35
CA ARG A 10 10.23 47.38 16.27
C ARG A 10 9.27 46.44 15.54
N ARG A 11 8.89 46.87 14.34
CA ARG A 11 8.43 45.98 13.27
C ARG A 11 9.68 45.35 12.67
N ALA A 12 9.67 44.05 12.45
CA ALA A 12 10.45 43.41 11.38
C ALA A 12 9.65 42.21 10.90
N ALA A 13 9.14 42.34 9.68
CA ALA A 13 8.68 41.23 8.87
C ALA A 13 9.91 40.40 8.46
N GLY A 14 9.77 39.07 8.47
CA GLY A 14 10.76 38.12 7.98
C GLY A 14 10.02 36.87 7.48
N PRO A 15 10.13 36.50 6.20
CA PRO A 15 9.32 35.46 5.57
C PRO A 15 9.97 34.06 5.67
N LEU A 16 9.13 33.04 5.47
CA LEU A 16 9.46 31.69 4.97
C LEU A 16 10.59 30.93 5.69
N ALA A 17 10.22 30.08 6.63
CA ALA A 17 11.00 28.89 6.95
C ALA A 17 10.17 27.66 6.54
N ALA A 18 10.62 27.02 5.47
CA ALA A 18 10.15 25.73 5.00
C ALA A 18 10.14 24.71 6.14
N GLY A 19 8.94 24.35 6.59
CA GLY A 19 8.75 23.19 7.45
C GLY A 19 8.79 21.94 6.58
N ALA A 20 9.99 21.51 6.20
CA ALA A 20 10.20 20.14 5.75
C ALA A 20 9.85 19.22 6.92
N VAL A 21 8.66 18.64 6.89
CA VAL A 21 8.29 17.55 7.79
C VAL A 21 9.21 16.38 7.42
N ALA A 22 10.28 16.23 8.19
CA ALA A 22 11.14 15.05 8.14
C ALA A 22 10.31 13.85 8.59
N LEU A 23 9.71 13.14 7.63
CA LEU A 23 9.17 11.80 7.79
C LEU A 23 10.34 10.82 7.97
N ALA A 24 10.97 10.87 9.14
CA ALA A 24 11.86 9.83 9.63
C ALA A 24 11.00 8.77 10.34
N LEU A 25 10.40 7.86 9.56
CA LEU A 25 9.74 6.66 10.08
C LEU A 25 10.52 5.41 9.66
N VAL A 26 11.47 5.08 10.54
CA VAL A 26 11.96 3.74 10.91
C VAL A 26 11.48 2.56 10.06
N LEU A 27 12.38 2.04 9.21
CA LEU A 27 12.42 0.63 8.82
C LEU A 27 13.77 0.02 9.23
N ALA A 28 14.03 -0.03 10.54
CA ALA A 28 15.05 -0.89 11.09
C ALA A 28 14.51 -2.33 11.08
N GLY A 29 14.74 -3.07 10.00
CA GLY A 29 14.41 -4.50 9.97
C GLY A 29 14.32 -5.20 8.61
N CYS A 30 15.22 -4.95 7.67
CA CYS A 30 15.48 -5.89 6.57
C CYS A 30 17.00 -6.07 6.39
N ALA A 31 17.53 -7.16 6.93
CA ALA A 31 18.85 -7.66 6.55
C ALA A 31 18.68 -8.42 5.22
N GLY A 32 19.12 -7.80 4.13
CA GLY A 32 19.09 -8.38 2.78
C GLY A 32 18.67 -7.36 1.73
N THR A 33 19.59 -6.46 1.34
CA THR A 33 19.41 -5.47 0.28
C THR A 33 19.50 -6.11 -1.10
N PRO A 34 18.43 -6.03 -1.92
CA PRO A 34 18.51 -5.45 -3.24
C PRO A 34 18.20 -3.94 -3.15
N ASP A 35 18.71 -3.18 -4.12
CA ASP A 35 18.73 -1.73 -4.21
C ASP A 35 17.43 -0.98 -3.82
N PRO A 36 17.54 0.31 -3.43
CA PRO A 36 16.38 1.19 -3.27
C PRO A 36 15.72 1.41 -4.63
N VAL A 37 14.78 0.54 -4.99
CA VAL A 37 13.70 0.95 -5.87
C VAL A 37 13.00 2.10 -5.16
N ASP A 38 12.94 3.26 -5.81
CA ASP A 38 12.08 4.37 -5.41
C ASP A 38 10.70 3.77 -5.15
N ALA A 39 10.34 3.60 -3.87
CA ALA A 39 8.98 3.30 -3.47
C ALA A 39 8.19 4.57 -3.75
N THR A 40 7.86 4.79 -5.02
CA THR A 40 6.89 5.80 -5.42
C THR A 40 5.61 5.44 -4.69
N VAL A 41 5.31 6.23 -3.66
CA VAL A 41 4.07 6.14 -2.88
C VAL A 41 2.93 6.03 -3.89
N ALA A 42 2.14 4.98 -3.77
CA ALA A 42 1.07 4.73 -4.72
C ALA A 42 0.06 5.89 -4.70
N PRO A 43 -0.54 6.25 -5.85
CA PRO A 43 -1.54 7.31 -5.94
C PRO A 43 -2.64 7.17 -4.89
N SER A 44 -3.18 8.29 -4.40
CA SER A 44 -4.25 8.32 -3.39
C SER A 44 -5.62 8.68 -3.94
N ASP A 45 -5.69 9.09 -5.20
CA ASP A 45 -6.86 9.71 -5.82
C ASP A 45 -7.71 8.71 -6.63
N ALA A 46 -7.50 7.41 -6.45
CA ALA A 46 -8.27 6.37 -7.12
C ALA A 46 -9.73 6.41 -6.66
N THR A 47 -10.69 6.26 -7.58
CA THR A 47 -12.06 5.98 -7.15
C THR A 47 -12.16 4.56 -6.59
N SER A 48 -13.13 4.28 -5.70
CA SER A 48 -13.37 2.90 -5.25
C SER A 48 -13.64 1.96 -6.43
N GLN A 49 -14.26 2.46 -7.50
CA GLN A 49 -14.53 1.69 -8.71
C GLN A 49 -13.23 1.32 -9.44
N ASP A 50 -12.34 2.29 -9.68
CA ASP A 50 -11.06 2.05 -10.36
C ASP A 50 -10.16 1.14 -9.52
N PHE A 51 -10.12 1.38 -8.21
CA PHE A 51 -9.42 0.53 -7.26
C PHE A 51 -9.92 -0.91 -7.31
N CYS A 52 -11.23 -1.14 -7.25
CA CYS A 52 -11.79 -2.49 -7.28
C CYS A 52 -11.61 -3.17 -8.65
N ALA A 53 -11.65 -2.41 -9.74
CA ALA A 53 -11.35 -2.93 -11.08
C ALA A 53 -9.87 -3.36 -11.20
N ALA A 54 -8.94 -2.60 -10.63
CA ALA A 54 -7.53 -2.97 -10.58
C ALA A 54 -7.24 -4.12 -9.59
N TYR A 55 -7.99 -4.19 -8.49
CA TYR A 55 -7.90 -5.27 -7.52
C TYR A 55 -8.47 -6.59 -8.04
N ASP A 56 -9.41 -6.55 -8.99
CA ASP A 56 -9.84 -7.76 -9.68
C ASP A 56 -8.67 -8.32 -10.50
N LEU A 57 -7.89 -9.19 -9.87
CA LEU A 57 -6.71 -9.83 -10.45
C LEU A 57 -7.06 -10.74 -11.64
N GLY A 58 -8.33 -10.77 -12.05
CA GLY A 58 -8.88 -11.75 -13.00
C GLY A 58 -8.79 -13.17 -12.46
N LEU A 59 -8.49 -13.36 -11.17
CA LEU A 59 -8.38 -14.64 -10.47
C LEU A 59 -9.72 -15.11 -9.87
N GLY A 60 -10.83 -14.53 -10.32
CA GLY A 60 -12.18 -14.93 -9.94
C GLY A 60 -12.58 -16.31 -10.48
N GLU A 61 -13.86 -16.62 -10.44
CA GLU A 61 -14.40 -17.96 -10.77
C GLU A 61 -14.08 -18.44 -12.19
N ASP A 62 -13.76 -17.53 -13.10
CA ASP A 62 -13.39 -17.82 -14.48
C ASP A 62 -11.89 -18.10 -14.68
N ASN A 63 -11.06 -17.99 -13.63
CA ASN A 63 -9.65 -18.27 -13.77
C ASN A 63 -9.42 -19.79 -13.75
N PRO A 64 -8.79 -20.37 -14.79
CA PRO A 64 -8.37 -21.75 -14.73
C PRO A 64 -7.32 -21.87 -13.64
N THR A 65 -7.73 -22.35 -12.46
CA THR A 65 -6.81 -22.82 -11.40
C THR A 65 -5.83 -23.87 -11.92
N ASP A 66 -6.11 -24.44 -13.10
CA ASP A 66 -5.30 -25.34 -13.90
C ASP A 66 -4.31 -24.68 -14.87
N ALA A 67 -4.25 -23.34 -14.95
CA ALA A 67 -3.25 -22.65 -15.78
C ALA A 67 -1.83 -23.09 -15.40
N PRO A 68 -0.86 -23.06 -16.33
CA PRO A 68 0.55 -23.26 -15.98
C PRO A 68 1.00 -22.25 -14.93
N VAL A 69 1.83 -22.68 -13.98
CA VAL A 69 2.32 -21.82 -12.88
C VAL A 69 2.99 -20.55 -13.42
N GLU A 70 3.78 -20.66 -14.48
CA GLU A 70 4.47 -19.52 -15.08
C GLU A 70 3.50 -18.49 -15.67
N THR A 71 2.40 -18.94 -16.29
CA THR A 71 1.35 -18.04 -16.78
C THR A 71 0.68 -17.28 -15.63
N LEU A 72 0.47 -17.94 -14.48
CA LEU A 72 -0.06 -17.28 -13.29
C LEU A 72 0.94 -16.31 -12.66
N VAL A 73 2.25 -16.63 -12.68
CA VAL A 73 3.28 -15.70 -12.20
C VAL A 73 3.23 -14.41 -12.99
N ASP A 74 3.26 -14.48 -14.32
CA ASP A 74 3.24 -13.29 -15.17
C ASP A 74 1.94 -12.49 -15.01
N ALA A 75 0.80 -13.17 -14.95
CA ALA A 75 -0.49 -12.52 -14.70
C ALA A 75 -0.53 -11.81 -13.35
N LEU A 76 -0.10 -12.48 -12.27
CA LEU A 76 -0.03 -11.89 -10.94
C LEU A 76 0.92 -10.68 -10.91
N ARG A 77 2.11 -10.79 -11.53
CA ARG A 77 3.05 -9.67 -11.56
C ARG A 77 2.47 -8.46 -12.26
N ALA A 78 1.83 -8.68 -13.41
CA ALA A 78 1.15 -7.63 -14.17
C ALA A 78 0.02 -6.99 -13.34
N SER A 79 -0.79 -7.79 -12.64
CA SER A 79 -1.81 -7.27 -11.74
C SER A 79 -1.22 -6.49 -10.56
N GLY A 80 -0.08 -6.90 -10.01
CA GLY A 80 0.60 -6.16 -8.93
C GLY A 80 1.05 -4.77 -9.38
N VAL A 81 1.57 -4.66 -10.61
CA VAL A 81 1.92 -3.37 -11.23
C VAL A 81 0.68 -2.53 -11.50
N ALA A 82 -0.34 -3.10 -12.13
CA ALA A 82 -1.59 -2.38 -12.42
C ALA A 82 -2.29 -1.88 -11.15
N LEU A 83 -2.26 -2.68 -10.08
CA LEU A 83 -2.77 -2.30 -8.78
C LEU A 83 -1.98 -1.13 -8.18
N ALA A 84 -0.64 -1.19 -8.21
CA ALA A 84 0.21 -0.11 -7.74
C ALA A 84 -0.01 1.20 -8.51
N ASP A 85 -0.16 1.12 -9.84
CA ASP A 85 -0.42 2.26 -10.72
C ASP A 85 -1.80 2.87 -10.50
N ALA A 86 -2.82 2.04 -10.25
CA ALA A 86 -4.17 2.51 -9.92
C ALA A 86 -4.20 3.23 -8.58
N GLY A 87 -3.37 2.82 -7.62
CA GLY A 87 -3.32 3.41 -6.29
C GLY A 87 -4.49 2.99 -5.40
N THR A 88 -4.76 3.78 -4.37
CA THR A 88 -5.83 3.56 -3.39
C THR A 88 -6.77 4.75 -3.35
N PRO A 89 -8.03 4.59 -2.92
CA PRO A 89 -8.89 5.73 -2.62
C PRO A 89 -8.40 6.58 -1.45
N ASP A 90 -8.73 7.88 -1.46
CA ASP A 90 -8.28 8.84 -0.45
C ASP A 90 -8.83 8.53 0.96
N ASP A 91 -9.94 7.79 1.04
CA ASP A 91 -10.61 7.40 2.28
C ASP A 91 -10.09 6.08 2.88
N VAL A 92 -9.09 5.45 2.25
CA VAL A 92 -8.49 4.22 2.76
C VAL A 92 -7.84 4.46 4.13
N PRO A 93 -8.14 3.65 5.15
CA PRO A 93 -7.47 3.77 6.44
C PRO A 93 -5.95 3.52 6.29
N GLU A 94 -5.12 4.32 6.97
CA GLU A 94 -3.65 4.19 6.94
C GLU A 94 -3.12 2.74 7.08
N PRO A 95 -3.60 1.90 8.03
CA PRO A 95 -3.16 0.51 8.11
C PRO A 95 -3.50 -0.34 6.87
N ALA A 96 -4.61 -0.02 6.19
CA ALA A 96 -5.03 -0.65 4.95
C ALA A 96 -4.20 -0.13 3.76
N ARG A 97 -3.85 1.17 3.73
CA ARG A 97 -2.93 1.75 2.74
C ARG A 97 -1.56 1.08 2.79
N ALA A 98 -0.96 0.99 3.98
CA ALA A 98 0.31 0.29 4.16
C ALA A 98 0.21 -1.20 3.81
N GLY A 99 -0.97 -1.82 4.01
CA GLY A 99 -1.23 -3.19 3.59
C GLY A 99 -1.35 -3.37 2.09
N PHE A 100 -1.93 -2.38 1.39
CA PHE A 100 -1.98 -2.32 -0.06
C PHE A 100 -0.57 -2.26 -0.66
N GLU A 101 0.29 -1.37 -0.17
CA GLU A 101 1.66 -1.21 -0.71
C GLU A 101 2.47 -2.49 -0.56
N VAL A 102 2.40 -3.12 0.61
CA VAL A 102 3.00 -4.43 0.87
C VAL A 102 2.45 -5.49 -0.07
N TYR A 103 1.13 -5.51 -0.29
CA TYR A 103 0.48 -6.50 -1.15
C TYR A 103 0.87 -6.32 -2.62
N ALA A 104 0.77 -5.09 -3.14
CA ALA A 104 1.12 -4.76 -4.53
C ALA A 104 2.58 -5.10 -4.82
N ALA A 105 3.50 -4.77 -3.91
CA ALA A 105 4.91 -5.14 -4.01
C ALA A 105 5.14 -6.65 -3.95
N ALA A 106 4.45 -7.37 -3.05
CA ALA A 106 4.60 -8.82 -2.95
C ALA A 106 4.07 -9.57 -4.18
N ILE A 107 2.99 -9.06 -4.78
CA ILE A 107 2.37 -9.64 -5.97
C ILE A 107 3.19 -9.32 -7.22
N SER A 108 3.70 -8.08 -7.37
CA SER A 108 4.57 -7.69 -8.49
C SER A 108 5.92 -8.41 -8.50
N ALA A 109 6.37 -8.89 -7.34
CA ALA A 109 7.60 -9.67 -7.17
C ALA A 109 7.38 -11.18 -6.97
N VAL A 110 6.16 -11.69 -7.17
CA VAL A 110 5.84 -13.09 -6.87
C VAL A 110 6.68 -14.06 -7.72
N SER A 111 7.04 -15.21 -7.14
CA SER A 111 7.77 -16.30 -7.80
C SER A 111 6.89 -17.54 -8.01
N ALA A 112 7.32 -18.45 -8.88
CA ALA A 112 6.63 -19.71 -9.14
C ALA A 112 6.37 -20.53 -7.87
N ASP A 113 7.33 -20.57 -6.94
CA ASP A 113 7.17 -21.28 -5.66
C ASP A 113 6.12 -20.63 -4.76
N GLN A 114 6.08 -19.30 -4.73
CA GLN A 114 5.06 -18.57 -3.99
C GLN A 114 3.67 -18.77 -4.61
N VAL A 115 3.55 -18.80 -5.94
CA VAL A 115 2.30 -19.12 -6.63
C VAL A 115 1.83 -20.54 -6.30
N ARG A 116 2.73 -21.53 -6.30
CA ARG A 116 2.41 -22.90 -5.86
C ARG A 116 1.92 -22.91 -4.41
N ALA A 117 2.57 -22.18 -3.51
CA ALA A 117 2.15 -22.07 -2.12
C ALA A 117 0.77 -21.39 -1.98
N LEU A 118 0.52 -20.32 -2.76
CA LEU A 118 -0.74 -19.58 -2.77
C LEU A 118 -1.93 -20.45 -3.16
N ARG A 119 -1.77 -21.39 -4.11
CA ARG A 119 -2.83 -22.35 -4.50
C ARG A 119 -3.31 -23.21 -3.34
N THR A 120 -2.43 -23.50 -2.39
CA THR A 120 -2.74 -24.31 -1.20
C THR A 120 -3.12 -23.46 0.02
N ALA A 121 -3.07 -22.13 -0.09
CA ALA A 121 -3.27 -21.22 1.02
C ALA A 121 -4.76 -20.86 1.19
N ASP A 122 -5.34 -21.40 2.25
CA ASP A 122 -6.76 -21.35 2.61
C ASP A 122 -7.14 -20.25 3.62
N THR A 123 -6.15 -19.62 4.26
CA THR A 123 -6.38 -18.57 5.26
C THR A 123 -5.57 -17.31 4.95
N PRO A 124 -5.97 -16.13 5.45
CA PRO A 124 -5.16 -14.91 5.32
C PRO A 124 -3.74 -15.07 5.87
N ARG A 125 -3.55 -15.91 6.90
CA ARG A 125 -2.24 -16.17 7.50
C ARG A 125 -1.36 -17.04 6.60
N THR A 126 -1.92 -18.10 6.01
CA THR A 126 -1.18 -18.97 5.09
C THR A 126 -0.87 -18.26 3.78
N ARG A 127 -1.77 -17.38 3.29
CA ARG A 127 -1.52 -16.51 2.13
C ARG A 127 -0.42 -15.48 2.38
N ALA A 128 -0.45 -14.79 3.52
CA ALA A 128 0.61 -13.84 3.88
C ALA A 128 1.99 -14.52 3.90
N ARG A 129 2.08 -15.73 4.46
CA ARG A 129 3.32 -16.53 4.44
C ARG A 129 3.72 -16.94 3.02
N ALA A 130 2.77 -17.37 2.19
CA ALA A 130 3.04 -17.73 0.80
C ALA A 130 3.59 -16.54 -0.01
N LEU A 131 3.15 -15.31 0.31
CA LEU A 131 3.69 -14.07 -0.25
C LEU A 131 5.03 -13.63 0.38
N GLY A 132 5.58 -14.37 1.34
CA GLY A 132 6.82 -14.02 2.02
C GLY A 132 6.68 -12.91 3.07
N LEU A 133 5.45 -12.59 3.49
CA LEU A 133 5.19 -11.48 4.43
C LEU A 133 5.53 -11.86 5.87
N GLY A 134 6.29 -10.99 6.54
CA GLY A 134 6.61 -11.10 7.96
C GLY A 134 5.40 -10.82 8.87
N ALA A 135 5.59 -10.97 10.19
CA ALA A 135 4.49 -10.78 11.16
C ALA A 135 3.91 -9.34 11.17
N GLY A 136 4.76 -8.32 10.98
CA GLY A 136 4.34 -6.92 10.86
C GLY A 136 3.51 -6.67 9.60
N ASP A 137 3.99 -7.19 8.47
CA ASP A 137 3.31 -7.07 7.17
C ASP A 137 2.01 -7.86 7.11
N ALA A 138 1.93 -9.00 7.80
CA ALA A 138 0.69 -9.76 7.92
C ALA A 138 -0.43 -9.00 8.65
N ALA A 139 -0.09 -8.08 9.58
CA ALA A 139 -1.10 -7.23 10.22
C ALA A 139 -1.64 -6.18 9.25
N ARG A 140 -0.75 -5.52 8.49
CA ARG A 140 -1.10 -4.53 7.46
C ARG A 140 -1.92 -5.18 6.34
N TYR A 141 -1.46 -6.31 5.81
CA TYR A 141 -2.18 -7.11 4.81
C TYR A 141 -3.60 -7.48 5.27
N ARG A 142 -3.80 -7.82 6.55
CA ARG A 142 -5.14 -8.09 7.09
C ARG A 142 -6.03 -6.85 7.12
N ALA A 143 -5.48 -5.67 7.44
CA ALA A 143 -6.24 -4.42 7.39
C ALA A 143 -6.67 -4.12 5.95
N PHE A 144 -5.75 -4.28 5.00
CA PHE A 144 -6.02 -4.16 3.56
C PHE A 144 -7.11 -5.14 3.08
N ALA A 145 -6.96 -6.43 3.38
CA ALA A 145 -7.93 -7.46 2.99
C ALA A 145 -9.35 -7.18 3.54
N ARG A 146 -9.46 -6.60 4.75
CA ARG A 146 -10.75 -6.18 5.31
C ARG A 146 -11.34 -4.99 4.56
N TYR A 147 -10.51 -3.99 4.20
CA TYR A 147 -10.95 -2.85 3.40
C TYR A 147 -11.49 -3.32 2.06
N VAL A 148 -10.71 -4.12 1.32
CA VAL A 148 -11.16 -4.71 0.04
C VAL A 148 -12.48 -5.46 0.20
N ALA A 149 -12.62 -6.31 1.23
CA ALA A 149 -13.88 -7.02 1.49
C ALA A 149 -15.08 -6.09 1.70
N ALA A 150 -14.88 -4.97 2.38
CA ALA A 150 -15.91 -3.98 2.68
C ALA A 150 -16.18 -2.98 1.55
N THR A 151 -15.25 -2.84 0.60
CA THR A 151 -15.33 -1.86 -0.49
C THR A 151 -15.69 -2.51 -1.83
N CYS A 152 -15.13 -3.68 -2.14
CA CYS A 152 -15.25 -4.32 -3.46
C CYS A 152 -16.22 -5.51 -3.50
N PHE A 153 -16.56 -6.11 -2.35
CA PHE A 153 -17.36 -7.35 -2.29
C PHE A 153 -18.66 -7.22 -1.48
N THR A 154 -18.97 -6.02 -0.99
CA THR A 154 -20.25 -5.68 -0.39
C THR A 154 -21.25 -5.36 -1.49
N PRO A 155 -22.46 -5.95 -1.48
CA PRO A 155 -23.52 -5.49 -2.37
C PRO A 155 -23.81 -4.02 -2.04
N LEU A 156 -23.65 -3.15 -3.02
CA LEU A 156 -24.13 -1.77 -2.92
C LEU A 156 -25.65 -1.84 -2.64
N PRO A 157 -26.18 -1.01 -1.73
CA PRO A 157 -27.62 -0.98 -1.42
C PRO A 157 -28.47 -0.61 -2.65
#